data_AF-A0A965Y6B1-F1
#
_entry.id   AF-A0A965Y6B1-F1
#
_cell.length_a   1.000
_cell.length_b   1.000
_cell.length_c   1.000
_cell.angle_alpha   90.00
_cell.angle_beta   90.00
_cell.angle_gamma   90.00
#
_symmetry.space_group_name_H-M   'P 1'
#
loop_
_entity.id
_entity.type
_entity.pdbx_description
1 polymer ?
#
loop_
_entity_poly.entity_id
_entity_poly.type
_entity_poly.pdbx_seq_one_letter_code
_entity_poly.pdbx_strand_id
1 'polypeptide(L)'
;ILTTAYNLNKIAQIQGIRVLNVNDLANALKPMLLPGESIVIDVIREGKEPHQGVGYLDDGTMLVIEDGENYLGRRVEVVVTSMLQTSAGRMVFGRIRREIRA
;
A
#
# COMPACT_ATOMS: atom_id res chain seq x y z
N ILE A 1 -25.66 16.24 0.92
CA ILE A 1 -25.98 15.36 -0.23
C ILE A 1 -25.25 14.04 -0.05
N LEU A 2 -25.89 12.91 -0.34
CA LEU A 2 -25.24 11.60 -0.45
C LEU A 2 -25.07 11.27 -1.94
N THR A 3 -23.88 10.87 -2.36
CA THR A 3 -23.63 10.57 -3.78
C THR A 3 -22.48 9.57 -3.96
N THR A 4 -22.31 9.10 -5.19
CA THR A 4 -21.13 8.36 -5.66
C THR A 4 -20.40 9.12 -6.78
N ALA A 5 -20.97 10.23 -7.27
CA ALA A 5 -20.46 10.96 -8.43
C ALA A 5 -19.35 11.96 -8.04
N TYR A 6 -18.13 11.74 -8.56
CA TYR A 6 -16.95 12.56 -8.28
C TYR A 6 -17.11 14.04 -8.69
N ASN A 7 -17.65 14.30 -9.88
CA ASN A 7 -17.78 15.68 -10.39
C ASN A 7 -18.78 16.50 -9.59
N LEU A 8 -19.88 15.89 -9.13
CA LEU A 8 -20.85 16.54 -8.26
C LEU A 8 -20.22 16.89 -6.90
N ASN A 9 -19.34 16.02 -6.40
CA ASN A 9 -18.55 16.25 -5.19
C ASN A 9 -17.74 17.55 -5.30
N LYS A 10 -17.02 17.76 -6.40
CA LYS A 10 -16.22 18.99 -6.64
C LYS A 10 -17.08 20.24 -6.70
N ILE A 11 -18.18 20.19 -7.46
CA ILE A 11 -19.07 21.35 -7.61
C ILE A 11 -19.70 21.71 -6.26
N ALA A 12 -20.14 20.71 -5.50
CA ALA A 12 -20.76 20.92 -4.20
C ALA A 12 -19.78 21.50 -3.16
N GLN A 13 -18.50 21.12 -3.18
CA GLN A 13 -17.47 21.72 -2.33
C GLN A 13 -17.27 23.21 -2.62
N ILE A 14 -17.23 23.61 -3.90
CA ILE A 14 -17.12 25.03 -4.30
C ILE A 14 -18.33 25.83 -3.80
N GLN A 15 -19.51 25.20 -3.81
CA GLN A 15 -20.77 25.79 -3.34
C GLN A 15 -20.94 25.73 -1.80
N GLY A 16 -19.95 25.20 -1.06
CA GLY A 16 -20.03 25.05 0.40
C GLY A 16 -21.05 24.01 0.89
N ILE A 17 -21.51 23.14 0.01
CA ILE A 17 -22.50 22.10 0.34
C ILE A 17 -21.77 20.88 0.88
N ARG A 18 -22.17 20.42 2.07
CA ARG A 18 -21.65 19.18 2.64
C ARG A 18 -22.10 17.97 1.82
N VAL A 19 -21.14 17.20 1.34
CA VAL A 19 -21.36 15.95 0.60
C VAL A 19 -20.65 14.81 1.31
N LEU A 20 -21.36 13.70 1.46
CA LEU A 20 -20.78 12.42 1.81
C LEU A 20 -20.75 11.59 0.53
N ASN A 21 -19.56 11.19 0.10
CA ASN A 21 -19.40 10.28 -1.03
C ASN A 21 -19.12 8.88 -0.53
N VAL A 22 -19.96 7.93 -0.95
CA VAL A 22 -19.86 6.54 -0.49
C VAL A 22 -18.57 5.88 -0.98
N ASN A 23 -18.04 6.27 -2.15
CA ASN A 23 -16.76 5.77 -2.65
C ASN A 23 -15.59 6.25 -1.79
N ASP A 24 -15.63 7.51 -1.34
CA ASP A 24 -14.59 8.08 -0.45
C ASP A 24 -14.62 7.37 0.91
N LEU A 25 -15.82 7.11 1.44
CA LEU A 25 -16.00 6.34 2.68
C LEU A 25 -15.49 4.90 2.53
N ALA A 26 -15.85 4.21 1.45
CA ALA A 26 -15.40 2.85 1.19
C ALA A 26 -13.86 2.76 1.07
N ASN A 27 -13.24 3.76 0.44
CA ASN A 27 -11.78 3.85 0.38
C ASN A 27 -11.14 4.12 1.75
N ALA A 28 -11.75 4.96 2.59
CA ALA A 28 -11.27 5.26 3.93
C ALA A 28 -11.32 4.05 4.89
N LEU A 29 -12.15 3.06 4.59
CA LEU A 29 -12.25 1.81 5.37
C LEU A 29 -11.26 0.73 4.92
N LYS A 30 -10.50 0.93 3.83
CA LYS A 30 -9.50 -0.04 3.39
C LYS A 30 -8.38 -0.13 4.43
N PRO A 31 -7.91 -1.35 4.79
CA PRO A 31 -6.77 -1.51 5.68
C PRO A 31 -5.57 -0.72 5.16
N MET A 32 -5.02 0.17 5.98
CA MET A 32 -3.84 0.98 5.66
C MET A 32 -2.66 0.44 6.44
N LEU A 33 -1.61 0.02 5.74
CA LEU A 33 -0.30 -0.18 6.36
C LEU A 33 0.33 1.19 6.58
N LEU A 34 0.66 1.52 7.82
CA LEU A 34 1.29 2.82 8.14
C LEU A 34 2.81 2.68 8.25
N PRO A 35 3.58 3.75 7.93
CA PRO A 35 5.01 3.79 8.25
C PRO A 35 5.26 3.43 9.72
N GLY A 36 6.22 2.53 9.95
CA GLY A 36 6.56 1.99 11.27
C GLY A 36 5.86 0.67 11.61
N GLU A 37 4.78 0.30 10.92
CA GLU A 37 4.17 -1.02 11.11
C GLU A 37 5.04 -2.13 10.52
N SER A 38 4.99 -3.30 11.15
CA SER A 38 5.70 -4.49 10.68
C SER A 38 4.73 -5.46 10.03
N ILE A 39 5.13 -6.02 8.91
CA ILE A 39 4.37 -7.03 8.18
C ILE A 39 5.26 -8.21 7.81
N VAL A 40 4.70 -9.41 7.84
CA VAL A 40 5.38 -10.61 7.36
C VAL A 40 4.99 -10.87 5.93
N ILE A 41 5.98 -11.09 5.07
CA ILE A 41 5.76 -11.30 3.64
C ILE A 41 6.80 -12.25 3.05
N ASP A 42 6.41 -12.95 2.00
CA ASP A 42 7.33 -13.74 1.19
C ASP A 42 7.95 -12.84 0.10
N VAL A 43 9.27 -12.89 -0.06
CA VAL A 43 9.94 -12.22 -1.18
C VAL A 43 9.82 -13.10 -2.41
N ILE A 44 9.02 -12.67 -3.38
CA ILE A 44 8.59 -13.51 -4.50
C ILE A 44 9.49 -13.30 -5.73
N ARG A 45 10.03 -12.09 -5.91
CA ARG A 45 10.87 -11.74 -7.06
C ARG A 45 11.82 -10.58 -6.75
N GLU A 46 12.83 -10.41 -7.59
CA GLU A 46 13.68 -9.22 -7.59
C GLU A 46 12.87 -7.98 -7.97
N GLY A 47 13.23 -6.85 -7.38
CA GLY A 47 12.66 -5.55 -7.69
C GLY A 47 13.26 -4.92 -8.94
N LYS A 48 12.82 -3.70 -9.25
CA LYS A 48 13.25 -3.01 -10.46
C LYS A 48 14.64 -2.40 -10.30
N GLU A 49 14.91 -1.82 -9.13
CA GLU A 49 16.20 -1.23 -8.81
C GLU A 49 17.11 -2.28 -8.13
N PRO A 50 18.45 -2.13 -8.21
CA PRO A 50 19.38 -3.02 -7.53
C PRO A 50 19.05 -3.17 -6.04
N HIS A 51 19.30 -4.34 -5.49
CA HIS A 51 19.06 -4.65 -4.07
C HIS A 51 17.58 -4.74 -3.67
N GLN A 52 16.63 -4.49 -4.57
CA GLN A 52 15.21 -4.59 -4.21
C GLN A 52 14.70 -6.04 -4.27
N GLY A 53 13.84 -6.38 -3.31
CA GLY A 53 12.91 -7.51 -3.41
C GLY A 53 11.48 -7.01 -3.55
N VAL A 54 10.59 -7.85 -4.07
CA VAL A 54 9.16 -7.56 -4.18
C VAL A 54 8.33 -8.70 -3.62
N GLY A 55 7.38 -8.34 -2.76
CA GLY A 55 6.30 -9.19 -2.30
C GLY A 55 4.94 -8.58 -2.61
N TYR A 56 3.87 -9.35 -2.41
CA TYR A 56 2.50 -8.87 -2.53
C TYR A 56 1.71 -9.20 -1.28
N LEU A 57 0.84 -8.29 -0.89
CA LEU A 57 -0.19 -8.55 0.12
C LEU A 57 -1.36 -9.32 -0.52
N ASP A 58 -2.22 -9.88 0.33
CA ASP A 58 -3.40 -10.63 -0.10
C ASP A 58 -4.37 -9.81 -0.96
N ASP A 59 -4.38 -8.48 -0.80
CA ASP A 59 -5.20 -7.55 -1.59
C ASP A 59 -4.56 -7.13 -2.92
N GLY A 60 -3.38 -7.67 -3.25
CA GLY A 60 -2.61 -7.35 -4.44
C GLY A 60 -1.73 -6.08 -4.32
N THR A 61 -1.71 -5.42 -3.16
CA THR A 61 -0.78 -4.30 -2.91
C THR A 61 0.66 -4.79 -3.06
N MET A 62 1.44 -4.10 -3.89
CA MET A 62 2.85 -4.42 -4.10
C MET A 62 3.69 -3.83 -2.96
N LEU A 63 4.52 -4.66 -2.31
CA LEU A 63 5.51 -4.24 -1.32
C LEU A 63 6.91 -4.33 -1.93
N VAL A 64 7.57 -3.19 -2.05
CA VAL A 64 8.98 -3.09 -2.47
C VAL A 64 9.86 -3.05 -1.23
N ILE A 65 10.80 -3.99 -1.14
CA ILE A 65 11.62 -4.24 0.03
C ILE A 65 13.06 -3.88 -0.30
N GLU A 66 13.62 -2.90 0.39
CA GLU A 66 15.04 -2.54 0.27
C GLU A 66 15.93 -3.65 0.82
N ASP A 67 17.04 -3.92 0.12
CA ASP A 67 17.95 -5.05 0.34
C ASP A 67 17.27 -6.44 0.30
N GLY A 68 16.10 -6.52 -0.33
CA GLY A 68 15.25 -7.70 -0.38
C GLY A 68 15.70 -8.79 -1.35
N GLU A 69 16.55 -8.50 -2.33
CA GLU A 69 16.99 -9.49 -3.34
C GLU A 69 17.66 -10.72 -2.70
N ASN A 70 18.41 -10.52 -1.61
CA ASN A 70 19.11 -11.57 -0.87
C ASN A 70 18.17 -12.54 -0.13
N TYR A 71 16.89 -12.20 -0.05
CA TYR A 71 15.86 -12.95 0.67
C TYR A 71 14.84 -13.56 -0.28
N LEU A 72 15.13 -13.63 -1.59
CA LEU A 72 14.27 -14.26 -2.58
C LEU A 72 13.88 -15.69 -2.16
N GLY A 73 12.57 -15.97 -2.20
CA GLY A 73 11.98 -17.24 -1.76
C GLY A 73 11.90 -17.42 -0.25
N ARG A 74 12.27 -16.42 0.56
CA ARG A 74 12.21 -16.46 2.02
C ARG A 74 11.08 -15.60 2.56
N ARG A 75 10.64 -15.95 3.77
CA ARG A 75 9.67 -15.19 4.56
C ARG A 75 10.40 -14.22 5.47
N VAL A 76 10.05 -12.95 5.41
CA VAL A 76 10.72 -11.86 6.16
C VAL A 76 9.70 -10.98 6.87
N GLU A 77 10.07 -10.46 8.04
CA GLU A 77 9.37 -9.36 8.68
C GLU A 77 9.94 -8.05 8.14
N VAL A 78 9.09 -7.21 7.54
CA VAL A 78 9.42 -5.94 6.92
C VAL A 78 8.76 -4.81 7.70
N VAL A 79 9.51 -3.78 8.02
CA VAL A 79 8.97 -2.53 8.57
C VAL A 79 8.67 -1.59 7.41
N VAL A 80 7.43 -1.11 7.36
CA VAL A 80 6.96 -0.17 6.35
C VAL A 80 7.64 1.18 6.55
N THR A 81 8.23 1.73 5.50
CA THR A 81 8.90 3.03 5.51
C THR A 81 8.04 4.10 4.85
N SER A 82 7.35 3.78 3.75
CA SER A 82 6.48 4.71 3.05
C SER A 82 5.44 4.01 2.18
N MET A 83 4.50 4.79 1.65
CA MET A 83 3.50 4.33 0.68
C MET A 83 3.41 5.30 -0.50
N LEU A 84 3.16 4.76 -1.68
CA LEU A 84 2.88 5.54 -2.88
C LEU A 84 1.60 5.04 -3.54
N GLN A 85 0.62 5.94 -3.67
CA GLN A 85 -0.56 5.68 -4.47
C GLN A 85 -0.27 6.07 -5.93
N THR A 86 -0.46 5.12 -6.84
CA THR A 86 -0.35 5.34 -8.28
C THR A 86 -1.70 5.11 -8.96
N SER A 87 -1.81 5.44 -10.25
CA SER A 87 -2.98 5.12 -11.07
C SER A 87 -3.21 3.62 -11.24
N ALA A 88 -2.14 2.81 -11.16
CA ALA A 88 -2.21 1.35 -11.28
C ALA A 88 -2.53 0.65 -9.95
N GLY A 89 -2.47 1.36 -8.82
CA GLY A 89 -2.73 0.79 -7.50
C GLY A 89 -1.84 1.38 -6.41
N ARG A 90 -1.84 0.69 -5.27
CA ARG A 90 -1.05 1.06 -4.09
C ARG A 90 0.28 0.32 -4.10
N MET A 91 1.36 1.04 -3.83
CA MET A 91 2.68 0.49 -3.56
C MET A 91 3.08 0.85 -2.14
N VAL A 92 3.71 -0.09 -1.45
CA VAL A 92 4.25 0.09 -0.10
C VAL A 92 5.75 -0.17 -0.18
N PHE A 93 6.54 0.60 0.57
CA PHE A 93 7.98 0.44 0.66
C PHE A 93 8.35 0.05 2.08
N GLY A 94 9.38 -0.77 2.23
CA GLY A 94 9.83 -1.20 3.55
C GLY A 94 11.25 -1.72 3.58
N ARG A 95 11.73 -1.97 4.79
CA ARG A 95 13.05 -2.55 5.07
C ARG A 95 12.91 -3.83 5.89
N ILE A 96 13.76 -4.80 5.62
CA ILE A 96 13.77 -6.05 6.36
C ILE A 96 14.19 -5.78 7.80
N ARG A 97 13.37 -6.24 8.75
CA ARG A 97 13.66 -6.26 10.18
C ARG A 97 14.33 -7.58 10.58
N ARG A 98 13.83 -8.71 10.09
CA ARG A 98 14.41 -10.04 10.28
C ARG A 98 13.85 -11.06 9.30
N GLU A 99 14.63 -12.10 9.03
CA GLU A 99 14.16 -13.31 8.36
C GLU A 99 13.38 -14.19 9.36
N ILE A 100 12.25 -14.73 8.92
CA ILE A 100 11.47 -15.69 9.69
C ILE A 100 11.85 -17.09 9.24
N ARG A 101 12.56 -17.80 10.11
CA ARG A 101 12.86 -19.22 9.93
C ARG A 101 11.68 -20.03 10.48
N ALA A 102 11.17 -20.94 9.66
CA ALA A 102 10.17 -21.93 10.08
C ALA A 102 10.77 -22.91 11.09
#